data_AF-A0A371MMQ0-F1
#
_entry.id   AF-A0A371MMQ0-F1
#
_cell.length_a   1.000
_cell.length_b   1.000
_cell.length_c   1.000
_cell.angle_alpha   90.00
_cell.angle_beta   90.00
_cell.angle_gamma   90.00
#
_symmetry.space_group_name_H-M   'P 1'
#
loop_
_entity.id
_entity.type
_entity.pdbx_description
1 polymer ?
#
loop_
_entity_poly.entity_id
_entity_poly.type
_entity_poly.pdbx_seq_one_letter_code
_entity_poly.pdbx_strand_id
1 'polypeptide(L)'
;MTLNEIRARRDQLATEYVEHKNKQLYPSQIGQQFYCEQTLDLREKHGDVETEEKTKGTEVHKKAAEDAVEVSDDELWEGIESGDLQIIVESGFVGDAAEFYLGGKPDAIVFENQKPQVVFDRKTSSRPSQVYDNQRIQVWLYGFILDRLGFDTEDLRIGILSHSRDLGLERAKVLQQELLSDYPSFGVGDHKLDDNVFYHVFDYSRIEYLNELNWALGYWRDERPTEPTTNPAKCHRCEYLDVCSATPLHE
;
A
#
# COMPACT_ATOMS: atom_id res chain seq x y z
N MET A 1 -2.03 -0.08 23.46
CA MET A 1 -1.33 -1.31 23.90
C MET A 1 0.12 -0.94 24.20
N THR A 2 0.83 -1.73 25.00
CA THR A 2 2.29 -1.60 25.14
C THR A 2 3.00 -2.14 23.89
N LEU A 3 4.22 -1.68 23.58
CA LEU A 3 4.98 -2.18 22.42
C LEU A 3 5.21 -3.70 22.47
N ASN A 4 5.44 -4.26 23.67
CA ASN A 4 5.54 -5.71 23.85
C ASN A 4 4.26 -6.46 23.47
N GLU A 5 3.07 -5.92 23.80
CA GLU A 5 1.79 -6.50 23.40
C GLU A 5 1.57 -6.38 21.89
N ILE A 6 1.96 -5.26 21.29
CA ILE A 6 1.89 -5.04 19.84
C ILE A 6 2.81 -6.01 19.10
N ARG A 7 4.05 -6.17 19.56
CA ARG A 7 5.03 -7.13 19.02
C ARG A 7 4.51 -8.57 19.11
N ALA A 8 4.02 -8.98 20.28
CA ALA A 8 3.42 -10.30 20.46
C ALA A 8 2.20 -10.53 19.54
N ARG A 9 1.35 -9.51 19.37
CA ARG A 9 0.21 -9.56 18.44
C ARG A 9 0.67 -9.68 16.99
N ARG A 10 1.72 -8.95 16.60
CA ARG A 10 2.32 -9.05 15.26
C ARG A 10 2.82 -10.47 15.00
N ASP A 11 3.53 -11.06 15.94
CA ASP A 11 4.08 -12.42 15.77
C ASP A 11 2.97 -13.46 15.66
N GLN A 12 1.94 -13.35 16.50
CA GLN A 12 0.75 -14.20 16.40
C GLN A 12 0.09 -14.08 15.02
N LEU A 13 -0.18 -12.86 14.56
CA LEU A 13 -0.82 -12.62 13.26
C LEU A 13 0.05 -13.07 12.09
N ALA A 14 1.39 -12.93 12.18
CA ALA A 14 2.30 -13.43 11.18
C ALA A 14 2.24 -14.97 11.07
N THR A 15 2.16 -15.68 12.20
CA THR A 15 1.92 -17.13 12.21
C THR A 15 0.58 -17.48 11.59
N GLU A 16 -0.51 -16.85 12.04
CA GLU A 16 -1.87 -17.10 11.52
C GLU A 16 -1.97 -16.81 10.02
N TYR A 17 -1.33 -15.74 9.55
CA TYR A 17 -1.23 -15.39 8.14
C TYR A 17 -0.63 -16.54 7.34
N VAL A 18 0.53 -17.06 7.75
CA VAL A 18 1.22 -18.17 7.06
C VAL A 18 0.40 -19.47 7.09
N GLU A 19 -0.26 -19.76 8.21
CA GLU A 19 -1.06 -20.98 8.38
C GLU A 19 -2.35 -20.96 7.55
N HIS A 20 -2.98 -19.80 7.39
CA HIS A 20 -4.27 -19.63 6.72
C HIS A 20 -4.15 -19.02 5.32
N LYS A 21 -3.44 -19.71 4.41
CA LYS A 21 -3.19 -19.25 3.04
C LYS A 21 -4.44 -18.80 2.27
N ASN A 22 -5.58 -19.46 2.46
CA ASN A 22 -6.85 -19.13 1.79
C ASN A 22 -7.54 -17.87 2.35
N LYS A 23 -6.98 -17.26 3.39
CA LYS A 23 -7.46 -16.03 4.04
C LYS A 23 -6.46 -14.88 3.94
N GLN A 24 -5.34 -15.10 3.25
CA GLN A 24 -4.33 -14.08 3.01
C GLN A 24 -4.82 -13.13 1.93
N LEU A 25 -4.79 -11.83 2.24
CA LEU A 25 -5.10 -10.77 1.29
C LEU A 25 -3.99 -9.72 1.32
N TYR A 26 -3.73 -9.10 0.18
CA TYR A 26 -2.75 -8.01 0.07
C TYR A 26 -3.47 -6.68 -0.17
N PRO A 27 -2.99 -5.56 0.41
CA PRO A 27 -3.51 -4.22 0.11
C PRO A 27 -3.59 -3.91 -1.38
N SER A 28 -2.65 -4.43 -2.18
CA SER A 28 -2.65 -4.29 -3.64
C SER A 28 -3.78 -5.07 -4.32
N GLN A 29 -4.18 -6.24 -3.81
CA GLN A 29 -5.34 -6.97 -4.31
C GLN A 29 -6.63 -6.21 -4.00
N ILE A 30 -6.79 -5.71 -2.77
CA ILE A 30 -7.94 -4.89 -2.42
C ILE A 30 -7.99 -3.64 -3.31
N GLY A 31 -6.88 -2.91 -3.45
CA GLY A 31 -6.80 -1.77 -4.36
C GLY A 31 -7.17 -2.13 -5.81
N GLN A 32 -6.72 -3.30 -6.31
CA GLN A 32 -7.06 -3.77 -7.65
C GLN A 32 -8.57 -3.97 -7.85
N GLN A 33 -9.34 -4.30 -6.81
CA GLN A 33 -10.80 -4.45 -6.91
C GLN A 33 -11.48 -3.13 -7.29
N PHE A 34 -10.97 -1.99 -6.82
CA PHE A 34 -11.43 -0.64 -7.21
C PHE A 34 -11.03 -0.28 -8.63
N TYR A 35 -10.05 -0.98 -9.20
CA TYR A 35 -9.69 -0.82 -10.60
C TYR A 35 -10.57 -1.68 -11.51
N CYS A 36 -10.60 -3.01 -11.27
CA CYS A 36 -11.37 -4.02 -12.00
C CYS A 36 -11.24 -5.39 -11.29
N GLU A 37 -12.32 -5.93 -10.74
CA GLU A 37 -12.29 -7.25 -10.08
C GLU A 37 -12.16 -8.40 -11.08
N GLN A 38 -12.66 -8.22 -12.31
CA GLN A 38 -12.51 -9.22 -13.35
C GLN A 38 -11.04 -9.50 -13.69
N THR A 39 -10.17 -8.48 -13.58
CA THR A 39 -8.72 -8.65 -13.74
C THR A 39 -8.13 -9.52 -12.63
N LEU A 40 -8.61 -9.37 -11.39
CA LEU A 40 -8.17 -10.16 -10.25
C LEU A 40 -8.60 -11.63 -10.39
N ASP A 41 -9.87 -11.88 -10.74
CA ASP A 41 -10.40 -13.22 -11.00
C ASP A 41 -9.67 -13.93 -12.16
N LEU A 42 -9.37 -13.20 -13.24
CA LEU A 42 -8.60 -13.74 -14.36
C LEU A 42 -7.15 -14.04 -13.98
N ARG A 43 -6.54 -13.26 -13.09
CA ARG A 43 -5.20 -13.55 -12.56
C ARG A 43 -5.16 -14.84 -11.77
N GLU A 44 -6.15 -15.09 -10.92
CA GLU A 44 -6.26 -16.35 -10.17
C GLU A 44 -6.45 -17.55 -11.14
N LYS A 45 -7.21 -17.37 -12.21
CA LYS A 45 -7.50 -18.43 -13.20
C LYS A 45 -6.38 -18.71 -14.19
N HIS A 46 -5.68 -17.67 -14.65
CA HIS A 46 -4.74 -17.75 -15.76
C HIS A 46 -3.28 -17.45 -15.37
N GLY A 47 -3.03 -17.07 -14.12
CA GLY A 47 -1.73 -16.62 -13.63
C GLY A 47 -1.50 -15.12 -13.87
N ASP A 48 -0.48 -14.57 -13.19
CA ASP A 48 -0.09 -13.18 -13.37
C ASP A 48 0.68 -12.97 -14.67
N VAL A 49 0.41 -11.84 -15.34
CA VAL A 49 1.10 -11.43 -16.56
C VAL A 49 2.05 -10.30 -16.20
N GLU A 50 3.34 -10.53 -16.42
CA GLU A 50 4.37 -9.50 -16.30
C GLU A 50 4.15 -8.41 -17.35
N THR A 51 4.19 -7.16 -16.92
CA THR A 51 4.07 -5.99 -17.80
C THR A 51 5.23 -5.04 -17.53
N GLU A 52 5.66 -4.28 -18.54
CA GLU A 52 6.75 -3.30 -18.37
C GLU A 52 6.50 -2.31 -17.23
N GLU A 53 5.22 -1.98 -16.99
CA GLU A 53 4.81 -1.10 -15.90
C GLU A 53 5.06 -1.73 -14.52
N LYS A 54 4.72 -3.02 -14.34
CA LYS A 54 5.00 -3.79 -13.12
C LYS A 54 6.50 -3.95 -12.88
N THR A 55 7.26 -4.26 -13.94
CA THR A 55 8.71 -4.45 -13.85
C THR A 55 9.41 -3.16 -13.40
N LYS A 56 9.12 -2.01 -14.02
CA LYS A 56 9.72 -0.72 -13.66
C LYS A 56 9.31 -0.26 -12.25
N GLY A 57 8.06 -0.43 -11.87
CA GLY A 57 7.63 -0.15 -10.50
C GLY A 57 8.45 -0.94 -9.48
N THR A 58 8.65 -2.24 -9.74
CA THR A 58 9.48 -3.11 -8.88
C THR A 58 10.93 -2.65 -8.79
N GLU A 59 11.51 -2.17 -9.89
CA GLU A 59 12.88 -1.61 -9.89
C GLU A 59 12.99 -0.33 -9.05
N VAL A 60 11.98 0.56 -9.12
CA VAL A 60 11.89 1.76 -8.27
C VAL A 60 11.86 1.37 -6.79
N HIS A 61 11.07 0.36 -6.43
CA HIS A 61 10.99 -0.11 -5.04
C HIS A 61 12.33 -0.64 -4.54
N LYS A 62 12.95 -1.56 -5.29
CA LYS A 62 14.26 -2.15 -4.97
C LYS A 62 15.35 -1.09 -4.81
N LYS A 63 15.38 -0.07 -5.67
CA LYS A 63 16.42 0.96 -5.64
C LYS A 63 16.37 1.84 -4.39
N ALA A 64 15.17 2.17 -3.89
CA ALA A 64 15.07 2.95 -2.66
C ALA A 64 15.54 2.20 -1.42
N ALA A 65 15.40 0.87 -1.42
CA ALA A 65 15.84 0.03 -0.32
C ALA A 65 17.36 -0.23 -0.33
N GLU A 66 18.09 0.17 -1.37
CA GLU A 66 19.50 -0.18 -1.56
C GLU A 66 20.43 0.40 -0.50
N ASP A 67 20.13 1.58 0.03
CA ASP A 67 20.91 2.22 1.11
C ASP A 67 20.40 1.87 2.50
N ALA A 68 19.33 1.07 2.58
CA ALA A 68 18.79 0.65 3.86
C ALA A 68 19.72 -0.37 4.50
N VAL A 69 19.91 -0.24 5.80
CA VAL A 69 20.60 -1.26 6.59
C VAL A 69 19.60 -2.36 6.90
N GLU A 70 19.86 -3.57 6.43
CA GLU A 70 19.10 -4.74 6.87
C GLU A 70 19.38 -4.98 8.35
N VAL A 71 18.31 -4.98 9.15
CA VAL A 71 18.37 -5.17 10.59
C VAL A 71 17.54 -6.39 10.98
N SER A 72 17.89 -7.01 12.09
CA SER A 72 17.11 -8.08 12.69
C SER A 72 15.75 -7.58 13.21
N ASP A 73 14.87 -8.52 13.47
CA ASP A 73 13.57 -8.25 14.08
C ASP A 73 13.70 -7.54 15.44
N ASP A 74 14.65 -7.98 16.26
CA ASP A 74 14.93 -7.38 17.57
C ASP A 74 15.42 -5.94 17.43
N GLU A 75 16.37 -5.68 16.53
CA GLU A 75 16.89 -4.33 16.28
C GLU A 75 15.81 -3.37 15.77
N LEU A 76 14.87 -3.84 14.94
CA LEU A 76 13.73 -3.05 14.50
C LEU A 76 12.87 -2.60 15.69
N TRP A 77 12.55 -3.50 16.62
CA TRP A 77 11.75 -3.16 17.79
C TRP A 77 12.51 -2.31 18.80
N GLU A 78 13.78 -2.60 19.05
CA GLU A 78 14.65 -1.74 19.87
C GLU A 78 14.69 -0.31 19.32
N GLY A 79 14.76 -0.16 18.00
CA GLY A 79 14.65 1.12 17.31
C GLY A 79 13.34 1.84 17.61
N ILE A 80 12.19 1.17 17.46
CA ILE A 80 10.88 1.76 17.77
C ILE A 80 10.77 2.11 19.27
N GLU A 81 11.21 1.21 20.15
CA GLU A 81 11.16 1.35 21.61
C GLU A 81 11.99 2.52 22.13
N SER A 82 13.11 2.82 21.47
CA SER A 82 13.96 3.97 21.81
C SER A 82 13.18 5.30 21.83
N GLY A 83 12.14 5.40 20.98
CA GLY A 83 11.37 6.63 20.78
C GLY A 83 12.03 7.64 19.84
N ASP A 84 13.28 7.40 19.41
CA ASP A 84 13.95 8.22 18.41
C ASP A 84 13.25 8.09 17.04
N LEU A 85 13.52 9.04 16.14
CA LEU A 85 13.03 8.98 14.76
C LEU A 85 13.60 7.75 14.04
N GLN A 86 12.72 6.82 13.66
CA GLN A 86 13.05 5.64 12.87
C GLN A 86 12.33 5.69 11.53
N ILE A 87 13.06 5.45 10.44
CA ILE A 87 12.48 5.27 9.11
C ILE A 87 12.64 3.80 8.75
N ILE A 88 11.55 3.06 8.83
CA ILE A 88 11.51 1.65 8.52
C ILE A 88 11.07 1.50 7.07
N VAL A 89 11.97 1.02 6.21
CA VAL A 89 11.66 0.79 4.80
C VAL A 89 11.35 -0.67 4.55
N GLU A 90 10.45 -0.92 3.59
CA GLU A 90 10.27 -2.26 3.04
C GLU A 90 10.09 -3.35 4.12
N SER A 91 9.31 -3.07 5.15
CA SER A 91 9.07 -4.00 6.25
C SER A 91 7.63 -4.50 6.23
N GLY A 92 7.47 -5.82 6.40
CA GLY A 92 6.18 -6.49 6.32
C GLY A 92 5.40 -6.40 7.63
N PHE A 93 4.11 -6.07 7.55
CA PHE A 93 3.18 -6.09 8.66
C PHE A 93 1.93 -6.88 8.29
N VAL A 94 1.29 -7.47 9.30
CA VAL A 94 0.04 -8.21 9.15
C VAL A 94 -0.99 -7.68 10.13
N GLY A 95 -2.20 -7.42 9.64
CA GLY A 95 -3.36 -7.05 10.45
C GLY A 95 -4.56 -7.95 10.14
N ASP A 96 -5.44 -8.19 11.11
CA ASP A 96 -6.70 -8.89 10.87
C ASP A 96 -7.79 -7.95 10.34
N ALA A 97 -8.56 -8.43 9.35
CA ALA A 97 -9.71 -7.76 8.77
C ALA A 97 -10.88 -8.76 8.66
N ALA A 98 -11.81 -8.69 9.60
CA ALA A 98 -12.86 -9.69 9.78
C ALA A 98 -12.26 -11.11 9.91
N GLU A 99 -12.55 -12.03 8.99
CA GLU A 99 -11.99 -13.38 8.97
C GLU A 99 -10.70 -13.55 8.16
N PHE A 100 -10.21 -12.46 7.54
CA PHE A 100 -9.04 -12.42 6.68
C PHE A 100 -7.82 -11.81 7.38
N TYR A 101 -6.65 -12.07 6.82
CA TYR A 101 -5.40 -11.47 7.26
C TYR A 101 -4.81 -10.62 6.13
N LEU A 102 -4.67 -9.33 6.37
CA LEU A 102 -4.07 -8.38 5.46
C LEU A 102 -2.56 -8.33 5.69
N GLY A 103 -1.79 -8.85 4.74
CA GLY A 103 -0.34 -8.80 4.73
C GLY A 103 0.15 -7.72 3.77
N GLY A 104 0.98 -6.80 4.25
CA GLY A 104 1.39 -5.63 3.47
C GLY A 104 2.82 -5.20 3.75
N LYS A 105 3.46 -4.62 2.74
CA LYS A 105 4.82 -4.08 2.81
C LYS A 105 4.80 -2.66 2.24
N PRO A 106 4.57 -1.62 3.06
CA PRO A 106 4.71 -0.25 2.60
C PRO A 106 6.15 0.06 2.20
N ASP A 107 6.34 1.07 1.36
CA ASP A 107 7.67 1.52 0.97
C ASP A 107 8.46 2.03 2.16
N ALA A 108 7.79 2.79 3.02
CA ALA A 108 8.35 3.22 4.29
C ALA A 108 7.27 3.51 5.34
N ILE A 109 7.68 3.46 6.60
CA ILE A 109 6.93 3.95 7.75
C ILE A 109 7.88 4.78 8.60
N VAL A 110 7.45 5.97 8.97
CA VAL A 110 8.16 6.81 9.95
C VAL A 110 7.59 6.52 11.33
N PHE A 111 8.44 6.16 12.27
CA PHE A 111 8.11 6.07 13.69
C PHE A 111 8.85 7.17 14.46
N GLU A 112 8.15 7.82 15.38
CA GLU A 112 8.75 8.76 16.33
C GLU A 112 7.94 8.72 17.62
N ASN A 113 8.61 8.82 18.77
CA ASN A 113 7.99 8.70 20.08
C ASN A 113 7.18 7.39 20.23
N GLN A 114 7.68 6.28 19.66
CA GLN A 114 7.05 4.96 19.67
C GLN A 114 5.73 4.87 18.88
N LYS A 115 5.38 5.90 18.10
CA LYS A 115 4.14 5.96 17.31
C LYS A 115 4.45 6.05 15.81
N PRO A 116 3.66 5.40 14.95
CA PRO A 116 3.75 5.62 13.52
C PRO A 116 3.24 7.04 13.19
N GLN A 117 4.05 7.81 12.48
CA GLN A 117 3.78 9.19 12.09
C GLN A 117 3.32 9.29 10.64
N VAL A 118 3.97 8.52 9.75
CA VAL A 118 3.67 8.51 8.31
C VAL A 118 3.79 7.09 7.77
N VAL A 119 2.76 6.61 7.09
CA VAL A 119 2.88 5.50 6.13
C VAL A 119 3.12 6.09 4.76
N PHE A 120 4.14 5.61 4.05
CA PHE A 120 4.56 6.15 2.77
C PHE A 120 4.54 5.10 1.66
N ASP A 121 4.09 5.50 0.47
CA ASP A 121 4.07 4.65 -0.72
C ASP A 121 4.37 5.49 -1.97
N ARG A 122 5.13 4.94 -2.91
CA ARG A 122 5.43 5.58 -4.19
C ARG A 122 4.54 5.06 -5.28
N LYS A 123 4.09 5.98 -6.13
CA LYS A 123 3.32 5.66 -7.32
C LYS A 123 3.95 6.31 -8.54
N THR A 124 4.20 5.49 -9.56
CA THR A 124 4.49 6.00 -10.89
C THR A 124 3.18 6.24 -11.65
N SER A 125 2.94 7.46 -12.12
CA SER A 125 1.67 7.86 -12.74
C SER A 125 1.90 8.74 -13.97
N SER A 126 1.04 8.61 -14.99
CA SER A 126 0.99 9.56 -16.11
C SER A 126 0.30 10.88 -15.73
N ARG A 127 -0.36 10.92 -14.56
CA ARG A 127 -0.95 12.13 -13.96
C ARG A 127 -0.51 12.22 -12.51
N PRO A 128 0.74 12.67 -12.25
CA PRO A 128 1.30 12.69 -10.91
C PRO A 128 0.48 13.51 -9.92
N SER A 129 -0.17 14.58 -10.36
CA SER A 129 -0.99 15.45 -9.51
C SER A 129 -2.34 14.87 -9.07
N GLN A 130 -2.64 13.61 -9.40
CA GLN A 130 -3.91 12.95 -9.08
C GLN A 130 -3.64 11.62 -8.39
N VAL A 131 -4.30 11.41 -7.25
CA VAL A 131 -4.35 10.12 -6.55
C VAL A 131 -5.73 9.52 -6.72
N TYR A 132 -5.78 8.29 -7.23
CA TYR A 132 -7.03 7.56 -7.46
C TYR A 132 -7.45 6.75 -6.22
N ASP A 133 -8.74 6.43 -6.10
CA ASP A 133 -9.27 5.70 -4.93
C ASP A 133 -8.59 4.36 -4.70
N ASN A 134 -8.24 3.63 -5.77
CA ASN A 134 -7.51 2.37 -5.67
C ASN A 134 -6.12 2.53 -5.04
N GLN A 135 -5.49 3.70 -5.22
CA GLN A 135 -4.20 4.02 -4.59
C GLN A 135 -4.41 4.46 -3.15
N ARG A 136 -5.42 5.30 -2.89
CA ARG A 136 -5.74 5.76 -1.53
C ARG A 136 -6.06 4.60 -0.60
N ILE A 137 -6.95 3.70 -1.00
CA ILE A 137 -7.32 2.56 -0.16
C ILE A 137 -6.14 1.61 0.06
N GLN A 138 -5.30 1.38 -0.96
CA GLN A 138 -4.13 0.52 -0.81
C GLN A 138 -3.21 1.02 0.32
N VAL A 139 -2.92 2.32 0.34
CA VAL A 139 -2.00 2.89 1.35
C VAL A 139 -2.71 3.07 2.69
N TRP A 140 -4.01 3.40 2.68
CA TRP A 140 -4.85 3.40 3.87
C TRP A 140 -4.84 2.05 4.59
N LEU A 141 -4.85 0.94 3.85
CA LEU A 141 -4.80 -0.40 4.45
C LEU A 141 -3.51 -0.68 5.23
N TYR A 142 -2.39 -0.03 4.90
CA TYR A 142 -1.19 -0.12 5.74
C TYR A 142 -1.38 0.59 7.08
N GLY A 143 -2.01 1.78 7.08
CA GLY A 143 -2.41 2.46 8.32
C GLY A 143 -3.41 1.64 9.13
N PHE A 144 -4.36 0.99 8.45
CA PHE A 144 -5.29 0.05 9.05
C PHE A 144 -4.56 -1.14 9.70
N ILE A 145 -3.58 -1.75 9.02
CA ILE A 145 -2.77 -2.84 9.59
C ILE A 145 -2.08 -2.38 10.89
N LEU A 146 -1.47 -1.20 10.91
CA LEU A 146 -0.82 -0.66 12.12
C LEU A 146 -1.83 -0.43 13.26
N ASP A 147 -3.03 0.09 12.93
CA ASP A 147 -4.12 0.27 13.89
C ASP A 147 -4.58 -1.07 14.48
N ARG A 148 -4.76 -2.09 13.64
CA ARG A 148 -5.16 -3.45 14.07
C ARG A 148 -4.10 -4.15 14.92
N LEU A 149 -2.82 -3.84 14.71
CA LEU A 149 -1.73 -4.30 15.56
C LEU A 149 -1.75 -3.65 16.96
N GLY A 150 -2.40 -2.49 17.09
CA GLY A 150 -2.57 -1.78 18.35
C GLY A 150 -1.63 -0.60 18.57
N PHE A 151 -0.94 -0.15 17.51
CA PHE A 151 -0.21 1.11 17.52
C PHE A 151 -1.17 2.29 17.75
N ASP A 152 -0.66 3.36 18.34
CA ASP A 152 -1.39 4.61 18.41
C ASP A 152 -1.31 5.35 17.06
N THR A 153 -2.44 5.38 16.37
CA THR A 153 -2.60 5.93 15.02
C THR A 153 -3.36 7.26 14.98
N GLU A 154 -3.57 7.91 16.12
CA GLU A 154 -4.37 9.15 16.21
C GLU A 154 -3.85 10.27 15.29
N ASP A 155 -2.53 10.43 15.23
CA ASP A 155 -1.86 11.45 14.42
C ASP A 155 -1.23 10.88 13.13
N LEU A 156 -1.52 9.62 12.80
CA LEU A 156 -0.93 8.96 11.65
C LEU A 156 -1.35 9.67 10.35
N ARG A 157 -0.37 10.00 9.52
CA ARG A 157 -0.59 10.48 8.16
C ARG A 157 -0.26 9.42 7.13
N ILE A 158 -0.83 9.59 5.95
CA ILE A 158 -0.52 8.80 4.77
C ILE A 158 0.10 9.72 3.73
N GLY A 159 1.28 9.33 3.26
CA GLY A 159 2.05 10.02 2.23
C GLY A 159 2.12 9.19 0.95
N ILE A 160 1.74 9.79 -0.17
CA ILE A 160 1.90 9.19 -1.51
C ILE A 160 2.80 10.08 -2.35
N LEU A 161 4.00 9.59 -2.66
CA LEU A 161 4.88 10.25 -3.64
C LEU A 161 4.51 9.77 -5.04
N SER A 162 3.88 10.64 -5.81
CA SER A 162 3.43 10.39 -7.16
C SER A 162 4.35 11.08 -8.16
N HIS A 163 4.92 10.34 -9.10
CA HIS A 163 5.82 10.90 -10.10
C HIS A 163 5.66 10.27 -11.49
N SER A 164 6.08 11.00 -12.52
CA SER A 164 6.13 10.46 -13.88
C SER A 164 7.23 9.41 -14.05
N ARG A 165 7.13 8.62 -15.13
CA ARG A 165 8.10 7.56 -15.47
C ARG A 165 9.49 8.09 -15.81
N ASP A 166 9.59 9.36 -16.15
CA ASP A 166 10.84 9.98 -16.59
C ASP A 166 11.72 10.40 -15.41
N LEU A 167 11.19 10.32 -14.18
CA LEU A 167 11.98 10.53 -12.97
C LEU A 167 12.97 9.38 -12.79
N GLY A 168 14.26 9.68 -12.91
CA GLY A 168 15.31 8.68 -12.68
C GLY A 168 15.26 8.09 -11.27
N LEU A 169 15.56 6.78 -11.16
CA LEU A 169 15.45 6.02 -9.92
C LEU A 169 16.20 6.66 -8.74
N GLU A 170 17.41 7.19 -8.98
CA GLU A 170 18.19 7.87 -7.95
C GLU A 170 17.50 9.13 -7.43
N ARG A 171 16.87 9.92 -8.31
CA ARG A 171 16.15 11.11 -7.86
C ARG A 171 14.91 10.74 -7.05
N ALA A 172 14.19 9.69 -7.45
CA ALA A 172 13.04 9.19 -6.70
C ALA A 172 13.44 8.73 -5.28
N LYS A 173 14.59 8.04 -5.16
CA LYS A 173 15.17 7.62 -3.88
C LYS A 173 15.55 8.80 -3.00
N VAL A 174 16.28 9.78 -3.54
CA VAL A 174 16.68 10.99 -2.79
C VAL A 174 15.43 11.75 -2.31
N LEU A 175 14.42 11.92 -3.16
CA LEU A 175 13.17 12.57 -2.79
C LEU A 175 12.47 11.84 -1.64
N GLN A 176 12.39 10.51 -1.67
CA GLN A 176 11.83 9.76 -0.54
C GLN A 176 12.57 10.07 0.77
N GLN A 177 13.90 10.03 0.77
CA GLN A 177 14.69 10.33 1.97
C GLN A 177 14.47 11.77 2.47
N GLU A 178 14.44 12.75 1.55
CA GLU A 178 14.14 14.16 1.86
C GLU A 178 12.77 14.31 2.52
N LEU A 179 11.73 13.71 1.92
CA LEU A 179 10.35 13.79 2.41
C LEU A 179 10.14 13.10 3.76
N LEU A 180 10.76 11.94 3.97
CA LEU A 180 10.61 11.19 5.22
C LEU A 180 11.40 11.80 6.37
N SER A 181 12.56 12.41 6.09
CA SER A 181 13.39 13.07 7.12
C SER A 181 12.81 14.41 7.55
N ASP A 182 12.13 15.11 6.65
CA ASP A 182 11.45 16.39 6.91
C ASP A 182 9.92 16.23 6.93
N TYR A 183 9.42 15.03 7.27
CA TYR A 183 7.99 14.76 7.27
C TYR A 183 7.12 15.75 8.08
N PRO A 184 7.60 16.37 9.20
CA PRO A 184 6.77 17.31 9.96
C PRO A 184 6.47 18.61 9.19
N SER A 185 7.31 18.99 8.22
CA SER A 185 7.10 20.21 7.43
C SER A 185 5.95 20.09 6.42
N PHE A 186 5.56 18.85 6.08
CA PHE A 186 4.47 18.57 5.15
C PHE A 186 3.15 18.39 5.90
N GLY A 187 2.33 19.45 5.90
CA GLY A 187 0.93 19.38 6.33
C GLY A 187 0.06 18.55 5.37
N VAL A 188 -1.20 18.34 5.74
CA VAL A 188 -2.20 17.69 4.88
C VAL A 188 -2.44 18.51 3.61
N GLY A 189 -2.47 17.84 2.47
CA GLY A 189 -2.71 18.44 1.16
C GLY A 189 -1.79 17.90 0.06
N ASP A 190 -1.92 18.50 -1.12
CA ASP A 190 -1.12 18.18 -2.29
C ASP A 190 0.07 19.14 -2.40
N HIS A 191 1.28 18.59 -2.38
CA HIS A 191 2.53 19.35 -2.44
C HIS A 191 3.20 19.13 -3.79
N LYS A 192 3.24 20.16 -4.63
CA LYS A 192 4.00 20.12 -5.88
C LYS A 192 5.50 20.28 -5.55
N LEU A 193 6.28 19.23 -5.79
CA LEU A 193 7.73 19.26 -5.59
C LEU A 193 8.47 19.65 -6.88
N ASP A 194 7.92 19.25 -8.02
CA ASP A 194 8.42 19.56 -9.38
C ASP A 194 7.27 19.45 -10.40
N ASP A 195 7.50 19.75 -11.67
CA ASP A 195 6.50 19.73 -12.75
C ASP A 195 5.83 18.36 -12.95
N ASN A 196 6.48 17.28 -12.54
CA ASN A 196 5.95 15.92 -12.63
C ASN A 196 6.15 15.09 -11.36
N VAL A 197 6.25 15.77 -10.20
CA VAL A 197 6.46 15.13 -8.90
C VAL A 197 5.57 15.82 -7.87
N PHE A 198 4.68 15.04 -7.26
CA PHE A 198 3.74 15.49 -6.25
C PHE A 198 3.83 14.58 -5.02
N TYR A 199 3.75 15.19 -3.85
CA TYR A 199 3.59 14.48 -2.60
C TYR A 199 2.21 14.77 -2.02
N HIS A 200 1.40 13.73 -1.91
CA HIS A 200 0.03 13.82 -1.43
C HIS A 200 -0.01 13.35 0.02
N VAL A 201 -0.46 14.21 0.92
CA VAL A 201 -0.54 13.92 2.35
C VAL A 201 -1.99 14.01 2.82
N PHE A 202 -2.45 12.99 3.51
CA PHE A 202 -3.77 12.95 4.12
C PHE A 202 -3.71 12.32 5.51
N ASP A 203 -4.65 12.68 6.37
CA ASP A 203 -4.76 12.07 7.69
C ASP A 203 -5.31 10.65 7.56
N TYR A 204 -4.76 9.71 8.34
CA TYR A 204 -5.34 8.39 8.46
C TYR A 204 -6.61 8.48 9.33
N SER A 205 -7.70 7.96 8.79
CA SER A 205 -8.96 7.82 9.52
C SER A 205 -9.34 6.35 9.62
N ARG A 206 -9.54 5.86 10.85
CA ARG A 206 -9.93 4.47 11.12
C ARG A 206 -11.24 4.04 10.44
N ILE A 207 -12.07 5.01 10.04
CA ILE A 207 -13.42 4.76 9.51
C ILE A 207 -13.58 5.07 8.02
N GLU A 208 -12.65 5.80 7.40
CA GLU A 208 -12.84 6.39 6.07
C GLU A 208 -13.14 5.35 4.99
N TYR A 209 -12.40 4.23 4.99
CA TYR A 209 -12.52 3.17 3.98
C TYR A 209 -13.12 1.86 4.53
N LEU A 210 -13.79 1.88 5.69
CA LEU A 210 -14.34 0.64 6.27
C LEU A 210 -15.45 0.03 5.42
N ASN A 211 -16.29 0.86 4.80
CA ASN A 211 -17.38 0.36 3.94
C ASN A 211 -16.81 -0.24 2.66
N GLU A 212 -15.81 0.43 2.09
CA GLU A 212 -15.06 0.04 0.91
C GLU A 212 -14.32 -1.28 1.15
N LEU A 213 -13.66 -1.41 2.31
CA LEU A 213 -13.03 -2.67 2.73
C LEU A 213 -14.09 -3.77 2.87
N ASN A 214 -15.20 -3.53 3.55
CA ASN A 214 -16.26 -4.53 3.70
C ASN A 214 -16.86 -4.97 2.34
N TRP A 215 -17.06 -4.03 1.41
CA TRP A 215 -17.48 -4.32 0.05
C TRP A 215 -16.44 -5.19 -0.66
N ALA A 216 -15.15 -4.86 -0.55
CA ALA A 216 -14.06 -5.62 -1.16
C ALA A 216 -13.96 -7.04 -0.58
N LEU A 217 -14.11 -7.19 0.75
CA LEU A 217 -14.17 -8.49 1.42
C LEU A 217 -15.40 -9.31 1.02
N GLY A 218 -16.51 -8.68 0.60
CA GLY A 218 -17.68 -9.37 0.08
C GLY A 218 -17.40 -10.22 -1.15
N TYR A 219 -16.47 -9.79 -2.02
CA TYR A 219 -15.98 -10.61 -3.14
C TYR A 219 -15.28 -11.87 -2.63
N TRP A 220 -14.36 -11.72 -1.68
CA TRP A 220 -13.60 -12.84 -1.10
C TRP A 220 -14.43 -13.79 -0.25
N ARG A 221 -15.61 -13.35 0.19
CA ARG A 221 -16.62 -14.17 0.89
C ARG A 221 -17.61 -14.84 -0.06
N ASP A 222 -17.43 -14.70 -1.38
CA ASP A 222 -18.37 -15.17 -2.40
C ASP A 222 -19.81 -14.62 -2.23
N GLU A 223 -19.97 -13.47 -1.58
CA GLU A 223 -21.30 -12.86 -1.33
C GLU A 223 -21.85 -12.12 -2.56
N ARG A 224 -20.97 -11.83 -3.52
CA ARG A 224 -21.30 -11.13 -4.75
C ARG A 224 -20.37 -11.59 -5.89
N PRO A 225 -20.82 -11.52 -7.15
CA PRO A 225 -19.95 -11.76 -8.30
C PRO A 225 -18.89 -10.66 -8.45
N THR A 226 -17.93 -10.90 -9.33
CA THR A 226 -16.95 -9.88 -9.76
C THR A 226 -17.64 -8.69 -10.44
N GLU A 227 -17.16 -7.49 -10.13
CA GLU A 227 -17.55 -6.25 -10.80
C GLU A 227 -16.44 -5.81 -11.77
N PRO A 228 -16.67 -5.90 -13.09
CA PRO A 228 -15.71 -5.40 -14.08
C PRO A 228 -15.70 -3.88 -14.09
N THR A 229 -14.58 -3.30 -14.55
CA THR A 229 -14.55 -1.86 -14.80
C THR A 229 -15.47 -1.48 -15.96
N THR A 230 -16.13 -0.32 -15.84
CA THR A 230 -16.96 0.25 -16.91
C THR A 230 -16.18 1.15 -17.87
N ASN A 231 -14.86 1.34 -17.64
CA ASN A 231 -14.03 2.23 -18.46
C ASN A 231 -13.39 1.47 -19.65
N PRO A 232 -13.81 1.74 -20.90
CA PRO A 232 -13.29 1.01 -22.07
C PRO A 232 -11.79 1.19 -22.26
N ALA A 233 -11.24 2.36 -21.92
CA ALA A 233 -9.82 2.63 -22.04
C ALA A 233 -8.96 1.86 -21.03
N LYS A 234 -9.55 1.38 -19.92
CA LYS A 234 -8.90 0.43 -19.01
C LYS A 234 -8.94 -0.98 -19.61
N CYS A 235 -10.08 -1.40 -20.19
CA CYS A 235 -10.24 -2.70 -20.82
C CYS A 235 -9.25 -2.89 -21.99
N HIS A 236 -9.11 -1.91 -22.88
CA HIS A 236 -8.21 -2.00 -24.04
C HIS A 236 -6.72 -2.13 -23.70
N ARG A 237 -6.33 -1.76 -22.48
CA ARG A 237 -4.94 -1.87 -21.99
C ARG A 237 -4.75 -3.01 -21.01
N CYS A 238 -5.80 -3.79 -20.74
CA CYS A 238 -5.76 -4.91 -19.81
C CYS A 238 -4.96 -6.06 -20.39
N GLU A 239 -4.09 -6.65 -19.58
CA GLU A 239 -3.29 -7.84 -19.94
C GLU A 239 -4.15 -9.07 -20.28
N TYR A 240 -5.41 -9.10 -19.86
CA TYR A 240 -6.36 -10.19 -20.09
C TYR A 240 -7.41 -9.87 -21.17
N LEU A 241 -7.18 -8.87 -22.02
CA LEU A 241 -8.14 -8.45 -23.06
C LEU A 241 -8.69 -9.61 -23.88
N ASP A 242 -7.83 -10.54 -24.32
CA ASP A 242 -8.19 -11.65 -25.21
C ASP A 242 -9.09 -12.72 -24.56
N VAL A 243 -9.13 -12.78 -23.23
CA VAL A 243 -9.88 -13.79 -22.46
C VAL A 243 -10.99 -13.20 -21.60
N CYS A 244 -11.07 -11.87 -21.50
CA CYS A 244 -12.05 -11.18 -20.66
C CYS A 244 -13.41 -11.08 -21.36
N SER A 245 -14.40 -11.78 -20.81
CA SER A 245 -15.80 -11.74 -21.27
C SER A 245 -16.52 -10.42 -20.97
N ALA A 246 -15.98 -9.60 -20.07
CA ALA A 246 -16.54 -8.32 -19.66
C ALA A 246 -16.03 -7.12 -20.49
N THR A 247 -15.26 -7.37 -21.55
CA THR A 247 -14.79 -6.30 -22.43
C THR A 247 -15.99 -5.60 -23.06
N PRO A 248 -16.19 -4.28 -22.86
CA PRO A 248 -17.25 -3.56 -23.53
C PRO A 248 -17.06 -3.73 -25.04
N LEU A 249 -18.00 -4.42 -25.68
CA LEU A 249 -18.04 -4.48 -27.14
C LEU A 249 -18.16 -3.03 -27.62
N HIS A 250 -17.30 -2.64 -28.55
CA HIS A 250 -17.36 -1.32 -29.16
C HIS A 250 -18.78 -1.06 -29.69
N GLU A 251 -19.53 -0.17 -29.02
CA GLU A 251 -20.60 0.60 -29.66
C GLU A 251 -20.02 1.90 -30.22
#